data_AF-A0A4Q4KHS6-F1
#
_entry.id   AF-A0A4Q4KHS6-F1
#
_cell.length_a   1.000
_cell.length_b   1.000
_cell.length_c   1.000
_cell.angle_alpha   90.00
_cell.angle_beta   90.00
_cell.angle_gamma   90.00
#
_symmetry.space_group_name_H-M   'P 1'
#
loop_
_entity.id
_entity.type
_entity.pdbx_description
1 polymer ?
#
loop_
_entity_poly.entity_id
_entity_poly.type
_entity_poly.pdbx_seq_one_letter_code
_entity_poly.pdbx_strand_id
1 'polypeptide(L)' 'MLKEFQVYNDPKKALKKYWKFIFEDYLMGVCMDDKEWPSKLTWKLFTEWFEFHFSSIIVDLENGSIEREEY' A
#
# COMPACT_ATOMS: atom_id res chain seq x y z
N MET A 1 13.18 12.16 -18.48
CA MET A 1 12.25 11.75 -17.40
C MET A 1 11.05 11.06 -18.03
N LEU A 2 10.77 9.82 -17.65
CA LEU A 2 9.62 9.06 -18.17
C LEU A 2 8.31 9.76 -17.82
N LYS A 3 7.38 9.83 -18.80
CA LYS A 3 6.05 10.46 -18.66
C LYS A 3 5.19 9.82 -17.56
N GLU A 4 5.59 8.67 -17.05
CA GLU A 4 4.90 7.90 -16.00
C GLU A 4 4.84 8.64 -14.65
N PHE A 5 5.75 9.59 -14.40
CA PHE A 5 5.72 10.42 -13.18
C PHE A 5 4.51 11.37 -13.10
N GLN A 6 3.76 11.58 -14.19
CA GLN A 6 2.59 12.46 -14.19
C GLN A 6 1.29 11.75 -13.76
N VAL A 7 1.29 10.44 -13.54
CA VAL A 7 0.05 9.67 -13.44
C VAL A 7 -0.60 9.70 -12.05
N TYR A 8 0.13 10.07 -10.98
CA TYR A 8 -0.45 10.03 -9.64
C TYR A 8 -0.03 11.21 -8.74
N ASN A 9 -0.54 12.41 -9.04
CA ASN A 9 -0.32 13.57 -8.17
C ASN A 9 -1.10 13.51 -6.84
N ASP A 10 -2.00 12.54 -6.67
CA ASP A 10 -2.80 12.38 -5.44
C ASP A 10 -2.99 10.89 -5.09
N PRO A 11 -2.27 10.36 -4.06
CA PRO A 11 -2.39 8.97 -3.65
C PRO A 11 -3.76 8.66 -3.04
N LYS A 12 -4.39 9.63 -2.38
CA LYS A 12 -5.75 9.47 -1.84
C LYS A 12 -6.74 9.26 -2.97
N LYS A 13 -6.62 10.01 -4.07
CA LYS A 13 -7.45 9.80 -5.27
C LYS A 13 -7.22 8.44 -5.92
N ALA A 14 -5.96 8.00 -6.03
CA ALA A 14 -5.61 6.71 -6.63
C ALA A 14 -6.18 5.52 -5.85
N LEU A 15 -6.14 5.59 -4.51
CA LEU A 15 -6.56 4.51 -3.62
C LEU A 15 -8.05 4.57 -3.24
N LYS A 16 -8.77 5.64 -3.62
CA LYS A 16 -10.16 5.86 -3.24
C LYS A 16 -11.12 4.73 -3.65
N LYS A 17 -10.81 3.95 -4.68
CA LYS A 17 -11.61 2.78 -5.08
C LYS A 17 -11.28 1.49 -4.32
N TYR A 18 -10.10 1.43 -3.70
CA TYR A 18 -9.56 0.23 -3.04
C TYR A 18 -9.53 0.33 -1.52
N TRP A 19 -9.75 1.53 -0.98
CA TRP A 19 -9.57 1.86 0.43
C TRP A 19 -10.20 0.88 1.42
N LYS A 20 -11.42 0.41 1.13
CA LYS A 20 -12.17 -0.44 2.06
C LYS A 20 -11.50 -1.81 2.18
N PHE A 21 -11.14 -2.42 1.05
CA PHE A 21 -10.41 -3.68 1.00
C PHE A 21 -9.07 -3.59 1.75
N ILE A 22 -8.30 -2.52 1.51
CA ILE A 22 -7.01 -2.30 2.20
C ILE A 22 -7.21 -2.17 3.71
N PHE A 23 -8.26 -1.46 4.14
CA PHE A 23 -8.53 -1.27 5.56
C PHE A 23 -8.96 -2.57 6.25
N GLU A 24 -9.84 -3.35 5.62
CA GLU A 24 -10.28 -4.65 6.14
C GLU A 24 -9.12 -5.65 6.22
N ASP A 25 -8.24 -5.68 5.21
CA ASP A 25 -7.04 -6.53 5.20
C ASP A 25 -6.08 -6.18 6.35
N TYR A 26 -5.83 -4.88 6.57
CA TYR A 26 -5.04 -4.40 7.71
C TYR A 26 -5.69 -4.78 9.05
N LEU A 27 -7.00 -4.55 9.22
CA LEU A 27 -7.71 -4.87 10.46
C LEU A 27 -7.66 -6.36 10.76
N MET A 28 -7.83 -7.22 9.76
CA MET A 28 -7.69 -8.67 9.89
C MET A 28 -6.28 -9.08 10.35
N GLY A 29 -5.25 -8.42 9.84
CA GLY A 29 -3.87 -8.62 10.29
C GLY A 29 -3.62 -8.19 11.73
N VAL A 30 -4.36 -7.21 12.25
CA VAL A 30 -4.25 -6.71 13.62
C VAL A 30 -5.09 -7.54 14.60
N CYS A 31 -6.34 -7.82 14.26
CA CYS A 31 -7.28 -8.60 15.06
C CYS A 31 -8.23 -9.38 14.15
N MET A 32 -8.24 -10.71 14.29
CA MET A 32 -9.12 -11.58 13.48
C MET A 32 -10.57 -11.60 13.96
N ASP A 33 -10.89 -11.07 15.16
CA ASP A 33 -12.27 -10.91 15.62
C ASP A 33 -12.85 -9.60 15.04
N ASP A 34 -13.69 -9.73 14.01
CA ASP A 34 -14.29 -8.60 13.30
C ASP A 34 -15.27 -7.78 14.15
N LYS A 35 -15.72 -8.32 15.29
CA LYS A 35 -16.58 -7.60 16.24
C LYS A 35 -15.82 -6.54 17.03
N GLU A 36 -14.50 -6.69 17.14
CA GLU A 36 -13.61 -5.73 17.81
C GLU A 36 -13.17 -4.60 16.87
N TRP A 37 -13.55 -4.66 15.59
CA TRP A 37 -13.24 -3.60 14.63
C TRP A 37 -14.11 -2.36 14.86
N PRO A 38 -13.71 -1.19 14.32
CA PRO A 38 -14.59 -0.03 14.28
C PRO A 38 -15.92 -0.39 13.62
N SER A 39 -17.04 -0.11 14.29
CA SER A 39 -18.39 -0.50 13.87
C SER A 39 -18.81 0.00 12.48
N LYS A 40 -18.17 1.08 12.01
CA LYS A 40 -18.35 1.59 10.64
C LYS A 40 -17.02 2.04 10.05
N LEU A 41 -16.58 1.32 9.03
CA LEU A 41 -15.46 1.74 8.21
C LEU A 41 -15.88 2.89 7.28
N THR A 42 -15.13 3.98 7.32
CA THR A 42 -15.35 5.14 6.45
C THR A 42 -14.04 5.59 5.82
N TRP A 43 -14.12 6.25 4.68
CA TRP A 43 -12.95 6.84 4.04
C TRP A 43 -12.21 7.82 4.94
N LYS A 44 -12.95 8.63 5.72
CA LYS A 44 -12.35 9.57 6.66
C LYS A 44 -11.48 8.83 7.67
N LEU A 45 -12.04 7.79 8.31
CA LEU A 45 -11.32 6.96 9.28
C LEU A 45 -10.07 6.32 8.65
N PHE A 46 -10.20 5.76 7.44
CA PHE A 46 -9.05 5.24 6.70
C PHE A 46 -7.96 6.30 6.49
N THR A 47 -8.32 7.51 6.07
CA THR A 47 -7.34 8.59 5.88
C THR A 47 -6.78 9.20 7.16
N GLU A 48 -7.35 8.87 8.32
CA GLU A 48 -6.81 9.22 9.65
C GLU A 48 -5.84 8.14 10.16
N TRP A 49 -5.99 6.90 9.72
CA TRP A 49 -5.16 5.75 10.15
C TRP A 49 -3.91 5.55 9.29
N PHE A 50 -3.97 5.95 8.02
CA PHE A 50 -2.90 5.67 7.06
C PHE A 50 -2.24 6.96 6.56
N GLU A 51 -0.92 6.91 6.45
CA GLU A 51 -0.14 7.86 5.67
C GLU A 51 0.05 7.35 4.24
N PHE A 52 0.13 8.27 3.29
CA PHE A 52 0.16 7.95 1.86
C PHE A 52 1.42 8.49 1.21
N HIS A 53 2.14 7.63 0.51
CA HIS A 53 3.36 8.00 -0.20
C HIS A 53 3.51 7.15 -1.47
N PHE A 54 3.95 7.77 -2.56
CA PHE A 54 4.36 7.07 -3.77
C PHE A 54 5.88 6.93 -3.79
N SER A 55 6.35 5.70 -3.93
CA SER A 55 7.76 5.39 -4.16
C SER A 55 7.92 4.62 -5.46
N SER A 56 9.07 4.77 -6.09
CA SER A 56 9.55 3.80 -7.08
C SER A 56 10.35 2.72 -6.37
N ILE A 57 10.23 1.48 -6.82
CA ILE A 57 11.06 0.38 -6.35
C ILE A 57 11.82 -0.23 -7.53
N ILE A 58 13.07 -0.63 -7.30
CA ILE A 58 13.83 -1.46 -8.22
C ILE A 58 13.70 -2.89 -7.68
N VAL A 59 13.13 -3.76 -8.50
CA VAL A 59 12.94 -5.18 -8.17
C VAL A 59 13.86 -5.97 -9.07
N ASP A 60 14.74 -6.78 -8.47
CA ASP A 60 15.47 -7.78 -9.21
C ASP A 60 14.49 -8.88 -9.68
N LEU A 61 14.47 -9.12 -10.99
CA LEU A 61 13.61 -10.12 -11.62
C LEU A 61 14.37 -11.39 -11.97
N GLU A 62 15.67 -11.44 -11.68
CA GLU A 62 16.48 -12.63 -11.89
C GLU A 62 16.16 -13.69 -10.83
N ASN A 63 16.02 -14.95 -11.27
CA ASN A 63 15.79 -16.10 -10.39
C ASN A 63 17.10 -16.77 -9.94
N GLY A 64 18.24 -16.13 -10.20
CA GLY A 64 19.58 -16.61 -9.87
C GLY A 64 19.96 -16.35 -8.42
N SER A 65 21.02 -16.99 -7.96
CA SER A 65 21.62 -16.66 -6.66
C SER A 65 22.33 -15.31 -6.74
N ILE A 66 22.27 -14.52 -5.66
CA ILE A 66 23.10 -13.33 -5.51
C ILE A 66 24.56 -13.78 -5.41
N GLU A 67 25.38 -13.43 -6.41
CA GLU A 67 26.82 -13.73 -6.43
C GLU A 67 27.64 -12.55 -5.89
N ARG A 68 28.78 -12.86 -5.26
CA ARG A 68 29.74 -11.84 -4.79
C ARG A 68 30.87 -11.74 -5.80
N GLU A 69 31.11 -10.56 -6.35
CA GLU A 69 32.29 -10.32 -7.19
C GLU A 69 33.56 -10.41 -6.33
N GLU A 70 34.50 -11.27 -6.72
CA GLU A 70 35.87 -11.29 -6.18
C GLU A 70 36.73 -10.28 -6.95
N TYR A 71 37.28 -9.29 -6.24
CA TYR A 71 38.23 -8.29 -6.74
C TYR A 71 39.65 -8.61 -6.28
#